data_AF-A0A0D6LSQ3-F1
#
_entry.id   AF-A0A0D6LSQ3-F1
#
_cell.length_a   1.000
_cell.length_b   1.000
_cell.length_c   1.000
_cell.angle_alpha   90.00
_cell.angle_beta   90.00
_cell.angle_gamma   90.00
#
_symmetry.space_group_name_H-M   'P 1'
#
loop_
_entity.id
_entity.type
_entity.pdbx_description
1 polymer ?
#
loop_
_entity_poly.entity_id
_entity_poly.type
_entity_poly.pdbx_seq_one_letter_code
_entity_poly.pdbx_strand_id
1 'polypeptide(L)'
;MERALNATGRPIVYACGWPFFFYKDGKKSLIKYDDVRAACNSWRIYEDVAGSWESIADIIRYVEENQDVLIAAQKPGGWNDPDMLVVGLPNVTVDQAVAQMTMWYDNTSIS
;
A
#
# COMPACT_ATOMS: atom_id res chain seq x y z
N MET A 1 11.05 6.86 14.36
CA MET A 1 9.76 6.54 15.00
C MET A 1 9.70 5.07 15.38
N GLU A 2 9.99 4.14 14.46
CA GLU A 2 10.07 2.69 14.75
C GLU A 2 10.83 2.35 16.05
N ARG A 3 12.09 2.79 16.20
CA ARG A 3 12.87 2.57 17.44
C ARG A 3 12.17 3.06 18.73
N ALA A 4 11.45 4.17 18.64
CA ALA A 4 10.74 4.73 19.80
C ALA A 4 9.49 3.90 20.15
N LEU A 5 8.77 3.40 19.14
CA LEU A 5 7.65 2.47 19.35
C LEU A 5 8.14 1.15 19.95
N ASN A 6 9.25 0.61 19.44
CA ASN A 6 9.87 -0.60 19.98
C ASN A 6 10.32 -0.42 21.44
N ALA A 7 10.84 0.75 21.81
CA ALA A 7 11.24 1.05 23.19
C ALA A 7 10.08 1.06 24.20
N THR A 8 8.81 1.13 23.75
CA THR A 8 7.65 1.03 24.65
C THR A 8 7.44 -0.38 25.21
N GLY A 9 8.05 -1.40 24.58
CA GLY A 9 7.84 -2.82 24.92
C GLY A 9 6.48 -3.37 24.49
N ARG A 10 5.60 -2.56 23.89
CA ARG A 10 4.30 -3.00 23.36
C ARG A 10 4.42 -3.30 21.86
N PRO A 11 3.96 -4.46 21.38
CA PRO A 11 3.79 -4.70 19.95
C PRO A 11 2.75 -3.73 19.38
N ILE A 12 3.18 -2.81 18.51
CA ILE A 12 2.35 -1.81 17.85
C ILE A 12 2.61 -1.90 16.36
N VAL A 13 1.54 -2.11 15.58
CA VAL A 13 1.62 -2.06 14.11
C VAL A 13 1.98 -0.64 13.69
N TYR A 14 3.03 -0.50 12.88
CA TYR A 14 3.49 0.79 12.38
C TYR A 14 3.33 0.90 10.87
N ALA A 15 2.36 1.72 10.45
CA ALA A 15 2.07 2.04 9.05
C ALA A 15 2.80 3.32 8.61
N CYS A 16 3.52 3.26 7.50
CA CYS A 16 4.41 4.32 7.04
C CYS A 16 3.94 4.98 5.74
N GLY A 17 3.89 6.31 5.69
CA GLY A 17 3.59 7.06 4.46
C GLY A 17 4.82 7.42 3.61
N TRP A 18 6.04 7.10 4.07
CA TRP A 18 7.24 7.68 3.46
C TRP A 18 7.52 7.29 1.98
N PRO A 19 7.16 6.11 1.42
CA PRO A 19 7.50 5.82 0.03
C PRO A 19 6.58 6.60 -0.92
N PHE A 20 5.33 6.82 -0.52
CA PHE A 20 4.41 7.71 -1.20
C PHE A 20 4.95 9.14 -1.34
N PHE A 21 5.55 9.71 -0.28
CA PHE A 21 6.15 11.04 -0.38
C PHE A 21 7.35 11.06 -1.33
N PHE A 22 8.14 9.99 -1.40
CA PHE A 22 9.21 9.87 -2.40
C PHE A 22 8.66 9.77 -3.81
N TYR A 23 7.57 9.04 -4.01
CA TYR A 23 6.85 8.99 -5.28
C TYR A 23 6.37 10.39 -5.71
N LYS A 24 5.68 11.12 -4.81
CA LYS A 24 5.21 12.49 -5.04
C LYS A 24 6.32 13.47 -5.40
N ASP A 25 7.50 13.30 -4.81
CA ASP A 25 8.69 14.11 -5.08
C ASP A 25 9.44 13.72 -6.37
N GLY A 26 8.96 12.72 -7.13
CA GLY A 26 9.68 12.19 -8.30
C GLY A 26 10.96 11.42 -7.95
N LYS A 27 11.10 10.97 -6.69
CA LYS A 27 12.27 10.27 -6.12
C LYS A 27 12.03 8.78 -5.94
N LYS A 28 11.14 8.19 -6.75
CA LYS A 28 10.77 6.77 -6.66
C LYS A 28 11.98 5.82 -6.72
N SER A 29 12.97 6.14 -7.54
CA SER A 29 14.22 5.36 -7.69
C SER A 29 15.11 5.38 -6.44
N LEU A 30 14.86 6.28 -5.49
CA LEU A 30 15.60 6.36 -4.22
C LEU A 30 14.96 5.52 -3.10
N ILE A 31 13.79 4.93 -3.34
CA ILE A 31 13.10 4.10 -2.36
C ILE A 31 13.85 2.77 -2.22
N LYS A 32 14.36 2.50 -1.02
CA LYS A 32 14.98 1.22 -0.66
C LYS A 32 14.01 0.39 0.16
N TYR A 33 13.29 -0.52 -0.49
CA TYR A 33 12.25 -1.32 0.16
C TYR A 33 12.77 -2.20 1.32
N ASP A 34 14.06 -2.58 1.32
CA ASP A 34 14.68 -3.24 2.47
C ASP A 34 14.66 -2.36 3.73
N ASP A 35 14.95 -1.07 3.59
CA ASP A 35 14.91 -0.10 4.69
C ASP A 35 13.45 0.15 5.13
N VAL A 36 12.52 0.22 4.17
CA VAL A 36 11.09 0.36 4.46
C VAL A 36 10.61 -0.81 5.31
N ARG A 37 10.94 -2.03 4.91
CA ARG A 37 10.51 -3.24 5.60
C ARG A 37 11.17 -3.41 6.96
N ALA A 38 12.42 -2.99 7.11
CA ALA A 38 13.09 -3.01 8.40
C ALA A 38 12.42 -2.07 9.41
N ALA A 39 11.78 -1.00 8.92
CA ALA A 39 11.17 0.02 9.77
C ALA A 39 9.66 -0.11 9.96
N CYS A 40 8.92 -0.67 8.99
CA CYS A 40 7.46 -0.52 8.87
C CYS A 40 6.75 -1.86 8.68
N ASN A 41 5.56 -1.99 9.26
CA ASN A 41 4.68 -3.15 9.02
C ASN A 41 3.84 -2.98 7.75
N SER A 42 3.48 -1.76 7.41
CA SER A 42 2.87 -1.44 6.12
C SER A 42 3.41 -0.14 5.57
N TRP A 43 3.26 0.07 4.26
CA TRP A 43 3.65 1.34 3.66
C TRP A 43 2.77 1.75 2.49
N ARG A 44 2.34 3.03 2.48
CA ARG A 44 1.55 3.59 1.38
C ARG A 44 2.37 3.65 0.11
N ILE A 45 1.87 3.01 -0.95
CA ILE A 45 2.60 2.87 -2.22
C ILE A 45 2.26 3.95 -3.24
N TYR A 46 1.09 4.59 -3.12
CA TYR A 46 0.53 5.48 -4.13
C TYR A 46 -0.46 6.50 -3.54
N GLU A 47 -1.20 7.19 -4.42
CA GLU A 47 -2.22 8.20 -4.12
C GLU A 47 -3.31 7.74 -3.15
N ASP A 48 -3.91 8.72 -2.49
CA ASP A 48 -5.07 8.52 -1.63
C ASP A 48 -6.27 8.06 -2.46
N VAL A 49 -6.93 6.99 -2.01
CA VAL A 49 -8.10 6.45 -2.70
C VAL A 49 -9.32 7.36 -2.52
N ALA A 50 -10.04 7.58 -3.62
CA ALA A 50 -11.34 8.24 -3.63
C ALA A 50 -12.45 7.24 -3.95
N GLY A 51 -13.67 7.55 -3.52
CA GLY A 51 -14.88 6.78 -3.84
C GLY A 51 -15.32 6.94 -5.29
N SER A 52 -14.44 6.63 -6.25
CA SER A 52 -14.74 6.64 -7.69
C SER A 52 -13.96 5.54 -8.41
N TRP A 53 -14.49 5.08 -9.54
CA TRP A 53 -13.82 4.06 -10.34
C TRP A 53 -12.48 4.52 -10.87
N GLU A 54 -12.38 5.80 -11.24
CA GLU A 54 -11.16 6.37 -11.78
C GLU A 54 -10.01 6.23 -10.79
N SER A 55 -10.26 6.49 -9.50
CA SER A 55 -9.26 6.35 -8.44
C SER A 55 -8.89 4.89 -8.17
N ILE A 56 -9.89 4.00 -8.06
CA ILE A 56 -9.65 2.56 -7.85
C ILE A 56 -8.81 1.99 -9.00
N ALA A 57 -9.21 2.27 -10.25
CA ALA A 57 -8.52 1.78 -11.43
C ALA A 57 -7.11 2.39 -11.57
N ASP A 58 -6.89 3.61 -11.11
CA ASP A 58 -5.56 4.24 -11.14
C ASP A 58 -4.57 3.56 -10.20
N ILE A 59 -5.01 3.22 -8.99
CA ILE A 59 -4.20 2.46 -8.04
C ILE A 59 -3.89 1.05 -8.61
N ILE A 60 -4.87 0.38 -9.21
CA ILE A 60 -4.66 -0.94 -9.84
C ILE A 60 -3.59 -0.86 -10.92
N ARG A 61 -3.67 0.13 -11.83
CA ARG A 61 -2.66 0.34 -12.87
C ARG A 61 -1.28 0.60 -12.28
N TYR A 62 -1.18 1.43 -11.23
CA TYR A 62 0.09 1.68 -10.57
C TYR A 62 0.70 0.39 -9.98
N VAL A 63 -0.12 -0.47 -9.37
CA VAL A 63 0.36 -1.77 -8.86
C VAL A 63 0.86 -2.65 -10.00
N GLU A 64 0.11 -2.76 -11.09
CA GLU A 64 0.48 -3.54 -12.28
C GLU A 64 1.82 -3.07 -12.89
N GLU A 65 1.98 -1.75 -13.07
CA GLU A 65 3.20 -1.14 -13.62
C GLU A 65 4.44 -1.35 -12.74
N ASN A 66 4.26 -1.66 -11.46
CA ASN A 66 5.34 -1.75 -10.47
C ASN A 66 5.42 -3.11 -9.76
N GLN A 67 4.71 -4.10 -10.28
CA GLN A 67 4.52 -5.40 -9.64
C GLN A 67 5.84 -6.07 -9.27
N ASP A 68 6.87 -6.01 -10.13
CA ASP A 68 8.16 -6.65 -9.87
C ASP A 68 8.82 -6.14 -8.58
N VAL A 69 8.74 -4.83 -8.34
CA VAL A 69 9.33 -4.19 -7.17
C VAL A 69 8.43 -4.38 -5.94
N LEU A 70 7.12 -4.23 -6.11
CA LEU A 70 6.15 -4.32 -5.03
C LEU A 70 6.02 -5.74 -4.47
N ILE A 71 5.95 -6.75 -5.34
CA ILE A 71 5.89 -8.17 -4.96
C ILE A 71 7.18 -8.56 -4.23
N ALA A 72 8.34 -8.17 -4.74
CA ALA A 72 9.62 -8.49 -4.09
C ALA A 72 9.77 -7.85 -2.69
N ALA A 73 9.16 -6.69 -2.46
CA ALA A 73 9.21 -5.98 -1.18
C ALA A 73 8.32 -6.62 -0.10
N GLN A 74 7.22 -7.26 -0.51
CA GLN A 74 6.18 -7.74 0.39
C GLN A 74 6.43 -9.16 0.90
N LYS A 75 6.25 -9.37 2.21
CA LYS A 75 6.39 -10.66 2.89
C LYS A 75 5.86 -10.58 4.32
N PRO A 76 5.64 -11.70 5.05
CA PRO A 76 5.12 -11.65 6.41
C PRO A 76 5.86 -10.63 7.29
N GLY A 77 5.09 -9.75 7.93
CA GLY A 77 5.56 -8.63 8.76
C GLY A 77 5.70 -7.28 8.03
N GLY A 78 5.59 -7.24 6.70
CA GLY A 78 5.70 -6.02 5.88
C GLY A 78 4.86 -6.09 4.59
N TRP A 79 3.86 -5.22 4.42
CA TRP A 79 2.93 -5.25 3.28
C TRP A 79 2.78 -3.90 2.58
N ASN A 80 2.59 -3.97 1.25
CA ASN A 80 2.20 -2.81 0.46
C ASN A 80 0.79 -2.37 0.85
N ASP A 81 0.60 -1.06 1.00
CA ASP A 81 -0.70 -0.46 1.33
C ASP A 81 -1.19 0.38 0.14
N PRO A 82 -2.10 -0.17 -0.70
CA PRO A 82 -2.76 0.55 -1.79
C PRO A 82 -3.88 1.50 -1.31
N ASP A 83 -3.96 1.77 0.00
CA ASP A 83 -4.98 2.57 0.68
C ASP A 83 -6.31 1.83 0.93
N MET A 84 -7.29 2.52 1.50
CA MET A 84 -8.49 1.92 2.08
C MET A 84 -9.44 1.24 1.07
N LEU A 85 -10.27 0.33 1.58
CA LEU A 85 -11.45 -0.12 0.84
C LEU A 85 -12.50 1.00 0.81
N VAL A 86 -13.02 1.30 -0.38
CA VAL A 86 -14.12 2.26 -0.60
C VAL A 86 -15.44 1.58 -0.95
N VAL A 87 -15.47 0.25 -0.78
CA VAL A 87 -16.68 -0.58 -0.90
C VAL A 87 -17.79 -0.03 0.00
N GLY A 88 -18.99 0.10 -0.56
CA GLY A 88 -20.17 0.60 0.16
C GLY A 88 -20.37 2.11 0.13
N LEU A 89 -19.43 2.88 -0.47
CA LEU A 89 -19.67 4.29 -0.77
C LEU A 89 -20.69 4.44 -1.92
N PRO A 90 -21.51 5.51 -1.91
CA PRO A 90 -22.64 5.66 -2.84
C PRO A 90 -22.24 5.73 -4.32
N ASN A 91 -20.99 6.11 -4.61
CA ASN A 91 -20.46 6.28 -5.96
C ASN A 91 -19.68 5.05 -6.47
N VAL A 92 -19.66 3.95 -5.70
CA VAL A 92 -18.97 2.69 -6.05
C VAL A 92 -20.03 1.63 -6.35
N THR A 93 -20.05 1.13 -7.59
CA THR A 93 -20.99 0.07 -7.98
C THR A 93 -20.59 -1.27 -7.37
N VAL A 94 -21.50 -2.26 -7.36
CA VAL A 94 -21.20 -3.62 -6.88
C VAL A 94 -20.03 -4.22 -7.66
N ASP A 95 -19.99 -4.06 -8.98
CA ASP A 95 -18.91 -4.61 -9.81
C ASP A 95 -17.55 -3.95 -9.50
N GLN A 96 -17.55 -2.64 -9.26
CA GLN A 96 -16.35 -1.91 -8.86
C GLN A 96 -15.87 -2.32 -7.47
N ALA A 97 -16.80 -2.58 -6.55
CA ALA A 97 -16.49 -3.09 -5.22
C ALA A 97 -15.90 -4.51 -5.26
N VAL A 98 -16.47 -5.39 -6.09
CA VAL A 98 -15.93 -6.73 -6.33
C VAL A 98 -14.53 -6.63 -6.92
N ALA A 99 -14.33 -5.79 -7.94
CA ALA A 99 -13.01 -5.55 -8.52
C ALA A 99 -12.00 -5.04 -7.48
N GLN A 100 -12.35 -4.05 -6.65
CA GLN A 100 -11.47 -3.54 -5.61
C GLN A 100 -11.09 -4.65 -4.62
N MET A 101 -12.06 -5.40 -4.12
CA MET A 101 -11.82 -6.46 -3.14
C MET A 101 -10.91 -7.56 -3.72
N THR A 102 -11.15 -7.97 -4.96
CA THR A 102 -10.34 -8.99 -5.64
C THR A 102 -8.89 -8.52 -5.80
N MET A 103 -8.68 -7.29 -6.28
CA MET A 103 -7.32 -6.78 -6.54
C MET A 103 -6.56 -6.47 -5.25
N TRP A 104 -7.22 -5.96 -4.21
CA TRP A 104 -6.58 -5.72 -2.91
C TRP A 104 -6.17 -7.03 -2.24
N TYR A 105 -6.95 -8.10 -2.43
CA TYR A 105 -6.61 -9.41 -1.91
C TYR A 105 -5.43 -10.04 -2.65
N ASP A 106 -5.42 -9.98 -3.99
CA ASP A 106 -4.36 -10.61 -4.79
C ASP A 106 -2.98 -9.98 -4.55
N ASN A 107 -2.95 -8.65 -4.38
CA ASN A 107 -1.75 -7.91 -3.96
C ASN A 107 -1.23 -8.32 -2.56
N THR A 108 -1.96 -9.16 -1.82
CA THR A 108 -1.53 -9.71 -0.52
C THR A 108 -1.09 -11.16 -0.56
N SER A 109 -1.33 -11.87 -1.66
CA SER A 109 -1.38 -13.34 -1.67
C SER A 109 -0.22 -14.05 -2.37
N ILE A 110 0.75 -13.31 -2.92
CA ILE A 110 1.93 -13.89 -3.57
C ILE A 110 3.09 -13.90 -2.56
N SER A 111 3.22 -15.00 -1.79
CA SER A 111 4.40 -15.32 -0.98
C SER A 111 4.71 -16.80 -1.04
#